data_AF-A0A445KXI8-F1
#
_entry.id   AF-A0A445KXI8-F1
#
_cell.length_a   1.000
_cell.length_b   1.000
_cell.length_c   1.000
_cell.angle_alpha   90.00
_cell.angle_beta   90.00
_cell.angle_gamma   90.00
#
_symmetry.space_group_name_H-M   'P 1'
#
loop_
_entity.id
_entity.type
_entity.pdbx_description
1 polymer ?
#
loop_
_entity_poly.entity_id
_entity_poly.type
_entity_poly.pdbx_seq_one_letter_code
_entity_poly.pdbx_strand_id
1 'polypeptide(L)'
;MQSLQQKASEWSGVSIADAFAIDEANLFHKLGLQTLVNLSTNFYNRVYDDDQEWFRSIFANSDKQNAIQNQIEFLVQRMGGPTLYSQRRGHPALIARHRPFPLTHEAANRWLHHMGQALDSTSAIDDDSKIKLINFFRHTAYFLVAGVEHKDQNFHVPCKDAALKQHPCKNF
;
A
#
# COMPACT_ATOMS: atom_id res chain seq x y z
N MET A 1 -3.91 21.69 9.24
CA MET A 1 -3.64 20.24 9.33
C MET A 1 -2.76 19.85 8.15
N GLN A 2 -1.70 19.10 8.39
CA GLN A 2 -0.83 18.55 7.33
C GLN A 2 -1.64 17.55 6.48
N SER A 3 -1.43 17.52 5.16
CA SER A 3 -2.10 16.55 4.29
C SER A 3 -1.52 15.13 4.50
N LEU A 4 -2.28 14.09 4.17
CA LEU A 4 -1.79 12.71 4.23
C LEU A 4 -0.53 12.50 3.38
N GLN A 5 -0.43 13.18 2.24
CA GLN A 5 0.74 13.10 1.37
C GLN A 5 1.97 13.73 2.03
N GLN A 6 1.80 14.90 2.65
CA GLN A 6 2.90 15.56 3.38
C GLN A 6 3.38 14.73 4.57
N LYS A 7 2.45 14.13 5.32
CA LYS A 7 2.77 13.24 6.44
C LYS A 7 3.51 11.98 5.96
N ALA A 8 3.08 11.42 4.83
CA ALA A 8 3.77 10.29 4.20
C ALA A 8 5.20 10.66 3.79
N SER A 9 5.42 11.85 3.20
CA SER A 9 6.76 12.31 2.84
C SER A 9 7.68 12.48 4.05
N GLU A 10 7.18 13.10 5.13
CA GLU A 10 7.92 13.28 6.37
C GLU A 10 8.38 11.94 6.97
N TRP A 11 7.48 10.95 7.01
CA TRP A 11 7.76 9.65 7.62
C TRP A 11 8.59 8.72 6.73
N SER A 12 8.36 8.77 5.42
CA SER A 12 9.09 7.95 4.47
C SER A 12 10.48 8.52 4.16
N GLY A 13 10.68 9.83 4.26
CA GLY A 13 11.85 10.52 3.71
C GLY A 13 11.85 10.58 2.18
N VAL A 14 10.73 10.25 1.53
CA VAL A 14 10.57 10.31 0.07
C VAL A 14 9.68 11.49 -0.28
N SER A 15 10.13 12.37 -1.18
CA SER A 15 9.30 13.48 -1.62
C SER A 15 8.12 12.99 -2.47
N ILE A 16 7.04 13.79 -2.53
CA ILE A 16 5.90 13.50 -3.42
C ILE A 16 6.37 13.39 -4.89
N ALA A 17 7.31 14.25 -5.31
CA ALA A 17 7.85 14.22 -6.66
C ALA A 17 8.56 12.89 -6.95
N ASP A 18 9.46 12.44 -6.07
CA ASP A 18 10.19 11.18 -6.23
C ASP A 18 9.26 9.96 -6.18
N ALA A 19 8.22 10.01 -5.34
CA ALA A 19 7.23 8.94 -5.22
C ALA A 19 6.40 8.75 -6.50
N PHE A 20 6.18 9.82 -7.27
CA PHE A 20 5.39 9.80 -8.49
C PHE A 20 6.22 9.98 -9.76
N ALA A 21 7.55 9.93 -9.67
CA ALA A 21 8.44 9.85 -10.83
C ALA A 21 8.20 8.58 -11.69
N ILE A 22 7.47 7.59 -11.17
CA ILE A 22 6.91 6.48 -11.95
C ILE A 22 6.00 6.95 -13.11
N ASP A 23 5.49 8.18 -13.09
CA ASP A 23 4.64 8.76 -14.14
C ASP A 23 5.44 9.43 -15.27
N GLU A 24 6.77 9.59 -15.11
CA GLU A 24 7.63 10.18 -16.14
C GLU A 24 7.88 9.24 -17.33
N ALA A 25 7.58 7.94 -17.16
CA ALA A 25 7.69 6.93 -18.20
C ALA A 25 6.61 5.86 -18.05
N ASN A 26 6.25 5.19 -19.15
CA ASN A 26 5.38 4.03 -19.07
C ASN A 26 6.19 2.80 -18.61
N LEU A 27 6.27 2.60 -17.30
CA LEU A 27 7.02 1.49 -16.71
C LEU A 27 6.45 0.11 -17.09
N PHE A 28 5.15 -0.01 -17.36
CA PHE A 28 4.57 -1.24 -17.88
C PHE A 28 5.12 -1.58 -19.27
N HIS A 29 5.22 -0.60 -20.17
CA HIS A 29 5.81 -0.82 -21.50
C HIS A 29 7.30 -1.17 -21.40
N LYS A 30 8.03 -0.54 -20.47
CA LYS A 30 9.47 -0.78 -20.24
C LYS A 30 9.76 -2.17 -19.65
N LEU A 31 8.98 -2.58 -18.64
CA LEU A 31 9.26 -3.79 -17.86
C LEU A 31 8.48 -5.01 -18.36
N GLY A 32 7.32 -4.80 -18.97
CA GLY A 32 6.41 -5.86 -19.41
C GLY A 32 5.65 -6.55 -18.27
N LEU A 33 4.56 -7.26 -18.66
CA LEU A 33 3.68 -7.96 -17.71
C LEU A 33 4.44 -9.01 -16.89
N GLN A 34 5.26 -9.85 -17.53
CA GLN A 34 5.92 -10.97 -16.84
C GLN A 34 6.84 -10.49 -15.71
N THR A 35 7.50 -9.34 -15.86
CA THR A 35 8.34 -8.75 -14.82
C THR A 35 7.52 -8.36 -13.59
N LEU A 36 6.34 -7.75 -13.78
CA LEU A 36 5.45 -7.39 -12.67
C LEU A 36 4.83 -8.63 -11.99
N VAL A 37 4.55 -9.68 -12.76
CA VAL A 37 4.13 -11.00 -12.24
C VAL A 37 5.23 -11.59 -11.37
N ASN A 38 6.47 -11.63 -11.87
CA ASN A 38 7.61 -12.17 -11.14
C ASN A 38 7.88 -11.38 -9.85
N LEU A 39 7.87 -10.05 -9.92
CA LEU A 39 8.05 -9.16 -8.77
C LEU A 39 7.01 -9.45 -7.68
N SER A 40 5.72 -9.45 -8.05
CA SER A 40 4.63 -9.64 -7.08
C SER A 40 4.63 -11.05 -6.49
N THR A 41 4.94 -12.06 -7.31
CA THR A 41 5.03 -13.46 -6.86
C THR A 41 6.20 -13.64 -5.88
N ASN A 42 7.37 -13.11 -6.21
CA ASN A 42 8.55 -13.13 -5.35
C ASN A 42 8.28 -12.41 -4.02
N PHE A 43 7.71 -11.21 -4.09
CA PHE A 43 7.29 -10.43 -2.93
C PHE A 43 6.38 -11.24 -1.99
N TYR A 44 5.30 -11.82 -2.50
CA TYR A 44 4.37 -12.58 -1.65
C TYR A 44 4.90 -13.95 -1.24
N ASN A 45 5.86 -14.56 -1.95
CA ASN A 45 6.57 -15.71 -1.40
C ASN A 45 7.26 -15.32 -0.10
N ARG A 46 8.01 -14.22 -0.09
CA ARG A 46 8.70 -13.71 1.11
C ARG A 46 7.74 -13.33 2.24
N VAL A 47 6.62 -12.69 1.92
CA VAL A 47 5.60 -12.30 2.92
C VAL A 47 4.97 -13.52 3.60
N TYR A 48 4.60 -14.55 2.83
CA TYR A 48 3.93 -15.73 3.39
C TYR A 48 4.91 -16.69 4.06
N ASP A 49 6.20 -16.62 3.71
CA ASP A 49 7.29 -17.39 4.33
C ASP A 49 8.00 -16.60 5.45
N ASP A 50 7.47 -15.43 5.85
CA ASP A 50 8.05 -14.57 6.87
C ASP A 50 8.10 -15.27 8.25
N ASP A 51 9.28 -15.25 8.87
CA ASP A 51 9.55 -15.83 10.18
C ASP A 51 8.94 -15.04 11.35
N GLN A 52 8.59 -13.78 11.12
CA GLN A 52 7.93 -12.90 12.08
C GLN A 52 6.41 -13.14 12.06
N GLU A 53 5.93 -13.89 13.04
CA GLU A 53 4.50 -14.21 13.18
C GLU A 53 3.60 -12.97 13.25
N TRP A 54 4.05 -11.90 13.93
CA TRP A 54 3.30 -10.66 14.04
C TRP A 54 3.02 -10.01 12.67
N PHE A 55 3.92 -10.16 11.70
CA PHE A 55 3.75 -9.63 10.34
C PHE A 55 3.00 -10.63 9.47
N ARG A 56 3.39 -11.91 9.49
CA ARG A 56 2.76 -12.96 8.68
C ARG A 56 1.26 -13.10 8.99
N SER A 57 0.87 -12.97 10.26
CA SER A 57 -0.53 -13.04 10.70
C SER A 57 -1.44 -11.95 10.11
N ILE A 58 -0.88 -10.80 9.69
CA ILE A 58 -1.62 -9.75 8.95
C ILE A 58 -2.26 -10.33 7.68
N PHE A 59 -1.59 -11.30 7.05
CA PHE A 59 -2.01 -11.91 5.79
C PHE A 59 -2.77 -13.24 5.99
N ALA A 60 -2.96 -13.72 7.22
CA ALA A 60 -3.50 -15.07 7.48
C ALA A 60 -4.90 -15.32 6.90
N ASN A 61 -5.73 -14.28 6.80
CA ASN A 61 -7.08 -14.36 6.23
C ASN A 61 -7.13 -14.07 4.72
N SER A 62 -5.98 -13.87 4.09
CA SER A 62 -5.87 -13.63 2.65
C SER A 62 -5.37 -14.89 1.96
N ASP A 63 -6.02 -15.27 0.86
CA ASP A 63 -5.45 -16.26 -0.03
C ASP A 63 -4.26 -15.65 -0.80
N LYS A 64 -3.14 -16.38 -0.82
CA LYS A 64 -1.87 -15.92 -1.41
C LYS A 64 -2.02 -15.60 -2.90
N GLN A 65 -2.71 -16.45 -3.66
CA GLN A 65 -2.86 -16.26 -5.10
C GLN A 65 -3.73 -15.04 -5.41
N ASN A 66 -4.80 -14.85 -4.63
CA ASN A 66 -5.62 -13.64 -4.71
C ASN A 66 -4.82 -12.38 -4.36
N ALA A 67 -3.96 -12.43 -3.34
CA ALA A 67 -3.11 -11.30 -2.95
C ALA A 67 -2.11 -10.93 -4.07
N ILE A 68 -1.47 -11.94 -4.66
CA ILE A 68 -0.58 -11.80 -5.82
C ILE A 68 -1.33 -11.16 -6.99
N GLN A 69 -2.49 -11.72 -7.38
CA GLN A 69 -3.29 -11.20 -8.48
C GLN A 69 -3.69 -9.73 -8.25
N ASN A 70 -4.14 -9.39 -7.04
CA ASN A 70 -4.52 -8.01 -6.70
C ASN A 70 -3.34 -7.04 -6.89
N GLN A 71 -2.14 -7.42 -6.46
CA GLN A 71 -0.96 -6.57 -6.60
C GLN A 71 -0.53 -6.45 -8.06
N ILE A 72 -0.50 -7.55 -8.82
CA ILE A 72 -0.15 -7.54 -10.25
C ILE A 72 -1.08 -6.60 -11.00
N GLU A 73 -2.39 -6.77 -10.87
CA GLU A 73 -3.36 -5.97 -11.60
C GLU A 73 -3.28 -4.48 -11.21
N PHE A 74 -3.05 -4.20 -9.92
CA PHE A 74 -2.85 -2.83 -9.45
C PHE A 74 -1.58 -2.21 -10.06
N LEU A 75 -0.46 -2.94 -10.07
CA LEU A 75 0.80 -2.46 -10.63
C LEU A 75 0.71 -2.28 -12.13
N VAL A 76 0.15 -3.25 -12.87
CA VAL A 76 -0.07 -3.15 -14.32
C VAL A 76 -0.84 -1.87 -14.63
N GLN A 77 -1.96 -1.64 -13.93
CA GLN A 77 -2.76 -0.43 -14.11
C GLN A 77 -1.99 0.85 -13.71
N ARG A 78 -1.32 0.86 -12.56
CA ARG A 78 -0.64 2.05 -12.03
C ARG A 78 0.59 2.43 -12.85
N MET A 79 1.25 1.48 -13.48
CA MET A 79 2.49 1.67 -14.22
C MET A 79 2.28 1.94 -15.72
N GLY A 80 1.04 2.23 -16.14
CA GLY A 80 0.71 2.62 -17.52
C GLY A 80 0.20 1.50 -18.43
N GLY A 81 -0.11 0.33 -17.87
CA GLY A 81 -0.75 -0.78 -18.58
C GLY A 81 -2.29 -0.73 -18.55
N PRO A 82 -2.96 -1.81 -18.99
CA PRO A 82 -4.43 -1.91 -18.98
C PRO A 82 -5.02 -1.83 -17.56
N THR A 83 -6.27 -1.37 -17.48
CA THR A 83 -6.99 -1.11 -16.22
C THR A 83 -7.57 -2.37 -15.55
N LEU A 84 -6.78 -3.45 -15.48
CA LEU A 84 -7.23 -4.77 -15.02
C LEU A 84 -7.81 -4.73 -13.60
N TYR A 85 -7.17 -3.98 -12.69
CA TYR A 85 -7.64 -3.88 -11.31
C TYR A 85 -9.01 -3.20 -11.24
N SER A 86 -9.16 -2.06 -11.91
CA SER A 86 -10.42 -1.31 -11.92
C SER A 86 -11.55 -2.09 -12.58
N GLN A 87 -11.26 -2.84 -13.64
CA GLN A 87 -12.25 -3.68 -14.31
C GLN A 87 -12.80 -4.77 -13.38
N ARG A 88 -11.95 -5.40 -12.55
CA ARG A 88 -12.37 -6.49 -11.66
C ARG A 88 -12.85 -6.02 -10.29
N ARG A 89 -12.22 -4.98 -9.72
CA ARG A 89 -12.40 -4.57 -8.32
C ARG A 89 -12.90 -3.14 -8.13
N GLY A 90 -13.07 -2.37 -9.20
CA GLY A 90 -13.37 -0.94 -9.15
C GLY A 90 -12.20 -0.12 -8.61
N HIS A 91 -12.50 1.04 -8.03
CA HIS A 91 -11.47 1.98 -7.59
C HIS A 91 -10.43 1.34 -6.62
N PRO A 92 -9.11 1.63 -6.78
CA PRO A 92 -8.08 1.10 -5.88
C PRO A 92 -8.35 1.37 -4.40
N ALA A 93 -8.68 2.62 -4.06
CA ALA A 93 -9.14 3.03 -2.71
C ALA A 93 -8.27 2.44 -1.58
N LEU A 94 -6.94 2.55 -1.72
CA LEU A 94 -5.98 1.78 -0.92
C LEU A 94 -6.20 1.93 0.60
N ILE A 95 -6.38 3.15 1.11
CA ILE A 95 -6.63 3.37 2.55
C ILE A 95 -7.86 2.59 3.03
N ALA A 96 -8.97 2.65 2.28
CA ALA A 96 -10.20 1.97 2.69
C ALA A 96 -10.04 0.44 2.70
N ARG A 97 -9.30 -0.11 1.73
CA ARG A 97 -9.06 -1.56 1.64
C ARG A 97 -8.02 -2.07 2.62
N HIS A 98 -7.13 -1.21 3.12
CA HIS A 98 -6.12 -1.60 4.10
C HIS A 98 -6.51 -1.28 5.55
N ARG A 99 -7.62 -0.56 5.78
CA ARG A 99 -8.14 -0.29 7.13
C ARG A 99 -8.31 -1.53 8.02
N PRO A 100 -8.76 -2.70 7.52
CA PRO A 100 -8.93 -3.87 8.38
C PRO A 100 -7.63 -4.44 8.97
N PHE A 101 -6.46 -3.96 8.51
CA PHE A 101 -5.16 -4.49 8.90
C PHE A 101 -4.43 -3.54 9.85
N PRO A 102 -3.62 -4.06 10.79
CA PRO A 102 -2.81 -3.24 11.68
C PRO A 102 -1.60 -2.66 10.92
N LEU A 103 -1.80 -1.53 10.23
CA LEU A 103 -0.76 -0.84 9.47
C LEU A 103 0.07 0.09 10.36
N THR A 104 1.03 -0.48 11.08
CA THR A 104 2.00 0.28 11.87
C THR A 104 3.21 0.72 11.03
N HIS A 105 4.03 1.63 11.58
CA HIS A 105 5.35 1.94 11.00
C HIS A 105 6.23 0.69 10.85
N GLU A 106 6.14 -0.24 11.80
CA GLU A 106 6.88 -1.50 11.78
C GLU A 106 6.40 -2.41 10.65
N ALA A 107 5.08 -2.55 10.48
CA ALA A 107 4.48 -3.30 9.37
C ALA A 107 4.88 -2.71 8.00
N ALA A 108 4.89 -1.38 7.87
CA ALA A 108 5.34 -0.71 6.65
C ALA A 108 6.82 -1.02 6.35
N ASN A 109 7.70 -0.95 7.36
CA ASN A 109 9.12 -1.29 7.21
C ASN A 109 9.33 -2.76 6.82
N ARG A 110 8.61 -3.69 7.45
CA ARG A 110 8.74 -5.12 7.12
C ARG A 110 8.22 -5.44 5.71
N TRP A 111 7.12 -4.82 5.30
CA TRP A 111 6.63 -4.89 3.92
C TRP A 111 7.68 -4.38 2.92
N LEU A 112 8.29 -3.23 3.21
CA LEU A 112 9.32 -2.62 2.36
C LEU A 112 10.61 -3.43 2.31
N HIS A 113 10.96 -4.12 3.39
CA HIS A 113 12.08 -5.05 3.41
C HIS A 113 11.89 -6.17 2.36
N HIS A 114 10.72 -6.81 2.35
CA HIS A 114 10.42 -7.86 1.37
C HIS A 114 10.34 -7.34 -0.06
N MET A 115 9.75 -6.15 -0.26
CA MET A 115 9.66 -5.54 -1.59
C MET A 115 11.05 -5.13 -2.11
N GLY A 116 11.92 -4.60 -1.25
CA GLY A 116 13.31 -4.30 -1.60
C GLY A 116 14.05 -5.56 -2.07
N GLN A 117 13.97 -6.65 -1.31
CA GLN A 117 14.58 -7.93 -1.71
C GLN A 117 13.97 -8.51 -3.00
N ALA A 118 12.67 -8.33 -3.23
CA ALA A 118 12.00 -8.76 -4.45
C ALA A 118 12.45 -7.94 -5.67
N LEU A 119 12.62 -6.62 -5.51
CA LEU A 119 13.19 -5.74 -6.54
C LEU A 119 14.64 -6.12 -6.85
N ASP A 120 15.47 -6.32 -5.83
CA ASP A 120 16.89 -6.68 -5.99
C ASP A 120 17.06 -8.01 -6.73
N SER A 121 16.21 -8.99 -6.44
CA SER A 121 16.26 -10.33 -7.06
C SER A 121 15.55 -10.41 -8.42
N THR A 122 14.87 -9.35 -8.87
CA THR A 122 14.22 -9.32 -10.19
C THR A 122 15.12 -8.61 -11.20
N SER A 123 16.02 -9.37 -11.83
CA SER A 123 17.07 -8.86 -12.74
C SER A 123 16.56 -8.11 -13.98
N ALA A 124 15.31 -8.35 -14.39
CA ALA A 124 14.68 -7.67 -15.51
C ALA A 124 14.32 -6.20 -15.22
N ILE A 125 14.40 -5.75 -13.97
CA ILE A 125 14.15 -4.36 -13.59
C ILE A 125 15.50 -3.63 -13.56
N ASP A 126 15.65 -2.61 -14.40
CA ASP A 126 16.82 -1.75 -14.40
C ASP A 126 16.86 -0.81 -13.18
N ASP A 127 18.04 -0.27 -12.86
CA ASP A 127 18.26 0.49 -11.62
C ASP A 127 17.42 1.77 -11.53
N ASP A 128 17.22 2.49 -12.63
CA ASP A 128 16.32 3.67 -12.67
C ASP A 128 14.88 3.27 -12.33
N SER A 129 14.39 2.17 -12.93
CA SER A 129 13.06 1.65 -12.60
C SER A 129 12.97 1.16 -11.15
N LYS A 130 14.02 0.54 -10.60
CA LYS A 130 14.06 0.13 -9.18
C LYS A 130 13.93 1.32 -8.25
N ILE A 131 14.67 2.41 -8.50
CA ILE A 131 14.62 3.64 -7.70
C ILE A 131 13.20 4.24 -7.72
N LYS A 132 12.61 4.37 -8.91
CA LYS A 132 11.23 4.89 -9.05
C LYS A 132 10.22 4.01 -8.32
N LEU A 133 10.31 2.69 -8.46
CA LEU A 133 9.43 1.74 -7.80
C LEU A 133 9.58 1.77 -6.28
N ILE A 134 10.80 1.73 -5.74
CA ILE A 134 11.00 1.73 -4.28
C ILE A 134 10.55 3.05 -3.65
N ASN A 135 10.77 4.19 -4.32
CA ASN A 135 10.26 5.49 -3.87
C ASN A 135 8.73 5.51 -3.83
N PHE A 136 8.07 5.06 -4.90
CA PHE A 136 6.61 4.93 -4.96
C PHE A 136 6.08 4.04 -3.82
N PHE A 137 6.67 2.86 -3.64
CA PHE A 137 6.26 1.91 -2.61
C PHE A 137 6.46 2.46 -1.21
N ARG A 138 7.64 3.02 -0.94
CA ARG A 138 8.00 3.56 0.38
C ARG A 138 7.07 4.70 0.77
N HIS A 139 6.86 5.66 -0.13
CA HIS A 139 5.92 6.75 0.11
C HIS A 139 4.49 6.24 0.31
N THR A 140 4.04 5.31 -0.54
CA THR A 140 2.68 4.76 -0.45
C THR A 140 2.46 3.96 0.84
N ALA A 141 3.45 3.19 1.31
CA ALA A 141 3.35 2.46 2.57
C ALA A 141 3.07 3.40 3.74
N TYR A 142 3.83 4.50 3.86
CA TYR A 142 3.60 5.49 4.92
C TYR A 142 2.34 6.34 4.70
N PHE A 143 1.90 6.53 3.45
CA PHE A 143 0.58 7.12 3.16
C PHE A 143 -0.56 6.25 3.70
N LEU A 144 -0.43 4.92 3.62
CA LEU A 144 -1.42 4.01 4.19
C LEU A 144 -1.42 4.05 5.72
N VAL A 145 -0.24 4.02 6.35
CA VAL A 145 -0.11 4.19 7.82
C VAL A 145 -0.78 5.49 8.26
N ALA A 146 -0.42 6.61 7.64
CA ALA A 146 -1.02 7.91 7.94
C ALA A 146 -2.54 7.94 7.74
N GLY A 147 -3.03 7.31 6.67
CA GLY A 147 -4.45 7.27 6.32
C GLY A 147 -5.30 6.41 7.25
N VAL A 148 -4.76 5.28 7.74
CA VAL A 148 -5.44 4.43 8.72
C VAL A 148 -5.47 5.12 10.08
N GLU A 149 -4.33 5.62 10.57
CA GLU A 149 -4.27 6.35 11.84
C GLU A 149 -5.22 7.55 11.89
N HIS A 150 -5.26 8.37 10.83
CA HIS A 150 -6.11 9.56 10.81
C HIS A 150 -7.61 9.22 10.91
N LYS A 151 -8.03 8.10 10.31
CA LYS A 151 -9.43 7.69 10.41
C LYS A 151 -9.76 7.15 11.79
N ASP A 152 -8.85 6.42 12.43
CA ASP A 152 -9.06 5.93 13.79
C ASP A 152 -9.19 7.08 14.79
N GLN A 153 -8.43 8.17 14.59
CA GLN A 153 -8.59 9.41 15.37
C GLN A 153 -9.97 10.07 15.18
N ASN A 154 -10.51 10.06 13.96
CA ASN A 154 -11.84 10.63 13.69
C ASN A 154 -13.00 9.79 14.26
N PHE A 155 -12.80 8.49 14.49
CA PHE A 155 -13.78 7.64 15.19
C PHE A 155 -13.66 7.73 16.71
N HIS A 156 -12.56 8.27 17.24
CA HIS A 156 -12.30 8.42 18.67
C HIS A 156 -12.62 9.83 19.21
N VAL A 157 -13.34 10.67 18.46
CA VAL A 157 -13.87 11.93 19.01
C VAL A 157 -14.94 11.57 20.04
N PRO A 158 -14.72 11.77 21.35
CA PRO A 158 -15.77 11.61 22.32
C PRO A 158 -16.82 12.68 22.03
N CYS A 159 -18.10 12.30 21.98
CA CYS A 159 -19.19 13.27 21.94
C CYS A 159 -18.97 14.29 23.07
N LYS A 160 -18.56 15.50 22.73
CA LYS A 160 -18.20 16.54 23.72
C LYS A 160 -19.41 17.26 24.34
N ASP A 161 -20.61 16.73 24.14
CA ASP A 161 -21.88 17.31 24.62
C ASP A 161 -22.76 16.31 25.40
N ALA A 162 -22.15 15.41 26.20
CA ALA A 162 -22.91 14.58 27.15
C ALA A 162 -23.21 15.30 28.47
N ALA A 163 -23.35 16.62 28.44
CA ALA A 163 -23.82 17.42 29.56
C ALA A 163 -24.86 18.43 29.06
N LEU A 164 -26.05 17.94 28.68
CA LEU A 164 -27.36 18.55 28.95
C LEU A 164 -28.47 17.80 28.19
N LYS A 165 -29.29 17.08 28.97
CA LYS A 165 -30.72 16.75 28.76
C LYS A 165 -31.12 15.85 27.56
N GLN A 166 -31.52 14.63 27.95
CA GLN A 166 -32.63 13.81 27.43
C GLN A 166 -33.01 13.96 25.94
N HIS A 167 -32.63 12.98 25.11
CA HIS A 167 -33.51 12.27 24.15
C HIS A 167 -32.77 11.06 23.52
N PRO A 168 -33.47 9.96 23.16
CA PRO A 168 -32.83 8.71 22.77
C PRO A 168 -32.42 8.69 21.29
N CYS A 169 -31.17 8.34 21.02
CA CYS A 169 -30.68 8.07 19.67
C CYS A 169 -31.44 6.89 19.04
N LYS A 170 -32.08 7.13 17.89
CA LYS A 170 -32.51 6.07 16.96
C LYS A 170 -31.45 5.93 15.86
N ASN A 171 -30.97 4.69 15.69
CA ASN A 171 -30.02 4.27 14.67
C ASN A 171 -30.54 4.54 13.24
N PHE A 172 -29.72 5.16 12.40
CA PHE A 172 -29.55 4.89 10.96
C PHE A 172 -28.14 5.27 10.54
#